data_AF-A0A4R1R659-F1
#
_entry.id   AF-A0A4R1R659-F1
#
_cell.length_a   1.000
_cell.length_b   1.000
_cell.length_c   1.000
_cell.angle_alpha   90.00
_cell.angle_beta   90.00
_cell.angle_gamma   90.00
#
_symmetry.space_group_name_H-M   'P 1'
#
loop_
_entity.id
_entity.type
_entity.pdbx_description
1 polymer ?
#
loop_
_entity_poly.entity_id
_entity_poly.type
_entity_poly.pdbx_seq_one_letter_code
_entity_poly.pdbx_strand_id
1 'polypeptide(L)'
;MADLVNMQQTEYDAVILKLKSLHEEELAAARDIIKDIKNLAEVDGGFYIQKISAKVDDLLGALEVNILTSMEDSFQLTEKTMETFMNAVAAIDSQCAG
;
A
#
# COMPACT_ATOMS: atom_id res chain seq x y z
N MET A 1 13.17 -0.33 33.14
CA MET A 1 12.06 -0.94 32.39
C MET A 1 11.39 0.08 31.47
N ALA A 2 10.97 1.25 31.98
CA ALA A 2 10.36 2.31 31.15
C ALA A 2 11.21 2.74 29.92
N ASP A 3 12.53 2.91 30.07
CA ASP A 3 13.40 3.31 28.95
C ASP A 3 13.53 2.24 27.85
N LEU A 4 13.43 0.96 28.23
CA LEU A 4 13.48 -0.19 27.32
C LEU A 4 12.16 -0.33 26.53
N VAL A 5 11.03 -0.07 27.20
CA VAL A 5 9.70 -0.02 26.58
C VAL A 5 9.60 1.13 25.59
N ASN A 6 10.06 2.33 25.97
CA ASN A 6 10.08 3.49 25.07
C ASN A 6 10.98 3.27 23.83
N MET A 7 12.12 2.60 24.01
CA MET A 7 13.04 2.30 22.90
C MET A 7 12.39 1.33 21.90
N GLN A 8 11.78 0.25 22.37
CA GLN A 8 11.07 -0.70 21.50
C GLN A 8 9.88 -0.05 20.80
N GLN A 9 9.11 0.78 21.50
CA GLN A 9 7.97 1.49 20.91
C GLN A 9 8.42 2.42 19.76
N THR A 10 9.54 3.12 19.94
CA THR A 10 10.14 3.98 18.90
C THR A 10 10.59 3.18 17.67
N GLU A 11 11.19 2.00 17.88
CA GLU A 11 11.61 1.12 16.79
C GLU A 11 10.40 0.60 15.99
N TYR A 12 9.33 0.22 16.68
CA TYR A 12 8.11 -0.24 16.03
C TYR A 12 7.40 0.88 15.26
N ASP A 13 7.31 2.10 15.83
CA ASP A 13 6.74 3.26 15.15
C ASP A 13 7.51 3.57 13.85
N ALA A 14 8.84 3.46 13.89
CA ALA A 14 9.68 3.64 12.70
C ALA A 14 9.42 2.56 11.63
N VAL A 15 9.19 1.31 12.04
CA VAL A 15 8.83 0.22 11.11
C VAL A 15 7.46 0.44 10.49
N ILE A 16 6.45 0.87 11.27
CA ILE A 16 5.11 1.18 10.74
C ILE A 16 5.18 2.33 9.73
N LEU A 17 5.90 3.40 10.04
CA LEU A 17 6.06 4.52 9.12
C LEU A 17 6.72 4.09 7.81
N LYS A 18 7.75 3.25 7.91
CA LYS A 18 8.42 2.70 6.72
C LYS A 18 7.51 1.79 5.90
N LEU A 19 6.68 0.98 6.57
CA LEU A 19 5.72 0.10 5.91
C LEU A 19 4.65 0.92 5.17
N LYS A 20 4.09 1.96 5.81
CA LYS A 20 3.13 2.88 5.20
C LYS A 20 3.71 3.57 3.97
N SER A 21 4.94 4.11 4.07
CA SER A 21 5.64 4.72 2.93
C SER A 21 5.79 3.74 1.78
N LEU A 22 6.19 2.49 2.06
CA LEU A 22 6.35 1.47 1.03
C LEU A 22 5.01 1.13 0.35
N HIS A 23 3.93 0.98 1.11
CA HIS A 23 2.60 0.74 0.55
C HIS A 23 2.13 1.89 -0.36
N GLU A 24 2.36 3.14 0.05
CA GLU A 24 2.04 4.32 -0.75
C GLU A 24 2.88 4.38 -2.04
N GLU A 25 4.18 4.09 -1.95
CA GLU A 25 5.09 4.04 -3.10
C GLU A 25 4.67 2.98 -4.13
N GLU A 26 4.31 1.77 -3.67
CA GLU A 26 3.86 0.69 -4.56
C GLU A 26 2.53 1.01 -5.24
N LEU A 27 1.57 1.61 -4.51
CA LEU A 27 0.31 2.06 -5.10
C LEU A 27 0.53 3.18 -6.12
N ALA A 28 1.44 4.12 -5.83
CA ALA A 28 1.79 5.19 -6.76
C ALA A 28 2.45 4.64 -8.03
N ALA A 29 3.42 3.74 -7.89
CA ALA A 29 4.09 3.10 -9.02
C ALA A 29 3.10 2.32 -9.90
N ALA A 30 2.15 1.60 -9.30
CA ALA A 30 1.13 0.87 -10.05
C ALA A 30 0.18 1.82 -10.81
N ARG A 31 -0.22 2.95 -10.21
CA ARG A 31 -1.03 3.98 -10.87
C ARG A 31 -0.28 4.63 -12.03
N ASP A 32 1.01 4.90 -11.86
CA ASP A 32 1.85 5.49 -12.91
C ASP A 32 2.01 4.54 -14.10
N ILE A 33 2.23 3.25 -13.86
CA ILE A 33 2.27 2.23 -14.92
C ILE A 33 0.96 2.20 -15.71
N ILE A 34 -0.19 2.21 -15.02
CA ILE A 34 -1.49 2.22 -15.69
C ILE A 34 -1.66 3.47 -16.55
N LYS A 35 -1.29 4.62 -16.01
CA LYS A 35 -1.33 5.90 -16.74
C LYS A 35 -0.44 5.86 -17.99
N ASP A 36 0.78 5.33 -17.88
CA ASP A 36 1.70 5.23 -19.01
C ASP A 36 1.15 4.32 -20.10
N ILE A 37 0.54 3.18 -19.74
CA ILE A 37 -0.09 2.28 -20.72
C ILE A 37 -1.30 2.97 -21.38
N LYS A 38 -2.13 3.71 -20.63
CA LYS A 38 -3.23 4.51 -21.20
C LYS A 38 -2.69 5.52 -22.21
N ASN A 39 -1.64 6.27 -21.85
CA ASN A 39 -1.04 7.26 -22.75
C ASN A 39 -0.53 6.63 -24.05
N LEU A 40 0.06 5.43 -24.00
CA LEU A 40 0.49 4.71 -25.21
C LEU A 40 -0.69 4.25 -26.07
N ALA A 41 -1.81 3.91 -25.43
CA ALA A 41 -3.02 3.43 -26.08
C ALA A 41 -3.88 4.56 -26.69
N GLU A 42 -3.63 5.84 -26.39
CA GLU A 42 -4.31 6.99 -27.00
C GLU A 42 -3.92 7.21 -28.46
N VAL A 43 -4.75 7.93 -29.22
CA VAL A 43 -4.62 8.16 -30.68
C VAL A 43 -3.22 8.62 -31.10
N ASP A 44 -2.58 9.47 -30.29
CA ASP A 44 -1.23 10.00 -30.53
C ASP A 44 -0.12 9.28 -29.71
N GLY A 45 -0.48 8.24 -28.96
CA GLY A 45 0.37 7.50 -28.04
C GLY A 45 1.36 6.51 -28.67
N GLY A 46 1.33 6.35 -29.99
CA GLY A 46 2.22 5.47 -30.73
C GLY A 46 1.81 4.00 -30.78
N PHE A 47 0.82 3.57 -29.99
CA PHE A 47 0.26 2.21 -30.02
C PHE A 47 -1.26 2.15 -30.25
N TYR A 48 -1.88 3.24 -30.72
CA TYR A 48 -3.31 3.25 -31.00
C TYR A 48 -3.70 2.28 -32.11
N ILE A 49 -4.50 1.28 -31.75
CA ILE A 49 -5.22 0.43 -32.69
C ILE A 49 -6.65 0.33 -32.19
N GLN A 50 -7.59 0.92 -32.91
CA GLN A 50 -8.99 1.17 -32.50
C GLN A 50 -9.64 0.07 -31.62
N LYS A 51 -9.58 -1.19 -32.03
CA LYS A 51 -10.18 -2.31 -31.26
C LYS A 51 -9.31 -2.84 -30.12
N ILE A 52 -7.99 -2.70 -30.24
CA ILE A 52 -7.03 -3.17 -29.23
C ILE A 52 -6.92 -2.14 -28.11
N SER A 53 -6.78 -0.85 -28.45
CA SER A 53 -6.75 0.25 -27.48
C SER A 53 -8.01 0.26 -26.59
N ALA A 54 -9.19 0.11 -27.18
CA ALA A 54 -10.43 0.01 -26.40
C ALA A 54 -10.42 -1.18 -25.42
N LYS A 55 -9.85 -2.31 -25.83
CA LYS A 55 -9.76 -3.50 -24.96
C LYS A 55 -8.69 -3.34 -23.89
N VAL A 56 -7.61 -2.62 -24.18
CA VAL A 56 -6.57 -2.23 -23.23
C VAL A 56 -7.16 -1.30 -22.17
N ASP A 57 -7.94 -0.30 -22.56
CA ASP A 57 -8.63 0.58 -21.62
C ASP A 57 -9.58 -0.17 -20.68
N ASP A 58 -10.38 -1.11 -21.21
CA ASP A 58 -11.24 -1.97 -20.39
C ASP A 58 -10.43 -2.76 -19.34
N LEU A 59 -9.29 -3.33 -19.75
CA LEU A 59 -8.42 -4.11 -18.87
C LEU A 59 -7.75 -3.23 -17.81
N LEU A 60 -7.28 -2.05 -18.19
CA LEU A 60 -6.68 -1.08 -17.28
C LEU A 60 -7.70 -0.54 -16.28
N GLY A 61 -8.94 -0.30 -16.71
CA GLY A 61 -10.04 0.05 -15.81
C GLY A 61 -10.35 -1.06 -14.81
N ALA A 62 -10.34 -2.33 -15.24
CA ALA A 62 -10.52 -3.46 -14.33
C ALA A 62 -9.36 -3.61 -13.33
N LEU A 63 -8.13 -3.31 -13.75
CA LEU A 63 -6.93 -3.24 -12.90
C LEU A 63 -7.05 -2.13 -11.86
N GLU A 64 -7.44 -0.92 -12.25
CA GLU A 64 -7.65 0.20 -11.32
C GLU A 64 -8.74 -0.11 -10.29
N VAL A 65 -9.90 -0.59 -10.74
CA VAL A 65 -11.05 -0.76 -9.84
C VAL A 65 -10.89 -1.97 -8.93
N ASN A 66 -10.41 -3.10 -9.44
CA ASN A 66 -10.41 -4.34 -8.66
C ASN A 66 -9.07 -4.62 -7.99
N ILE A 67 -7.96 -4.43 -8.71
CA ILE A 67 -6.65 -4.85 -8.22
C ILE A 67 -6.05 -3.78 -7.30
N LEU A 68 -6.04 -2.51 -7.72
CA LEU A 68 -5.51 -1.45 -6.86
C LEU A 68 -6.31 -1.30 -5.56
N THR A 69 -7.64 -1.36 -5.64
CA THR A 69 -8.49 -1.33 -4.44
C THR A 69 -8.21 -2.51 -3.51
N SER A 70 -8.09 -3.73 -4.04
CA SER A 70 -7.77 -4.92 -3.24
C SER A 70 -6.38 -4.85 -2.61
N MET A 71 -5.39 -4.29 -3.32
CA MET A 71 -4.06 -4.03 -2.78
C MET A 71 -4.11 -3.00 -1.64
N GLU A 72 -4.82 -1.89 -1.84
CA GLU A 72 -5.00 -0.85 -0.83
C GLU A 72 -5.69 -1.39 0.42
N ASP A 73 -6.76 -2.18 0.27
CA ASP A 73 -7.45 -2.84 1.39
C ASP A 73 -6.51 -3.79 2.15
N SER A 74 -5.69 -4.55 1.41
CA SER A 74 -4.71 -5.49 2.01
C SER A 74 -3.59 -4.76 2.76
N PHE A 75 -3.13 -3.62 2.23
CA PHE A 75 -2.13 -2.77 2.87
C PHE A 75 -2.69 -2.16 4.16
N GLN A 76 -3.89 -1.57 4.12
CA GLN A 76 -4.56 -1.04 5.30
C GLN A 76 -4.81 -2.12 6.37
N LEU A 77 -5.21 -3.32 5.95
CA LEU A 77 -5.38 -4.44 6.88
C LEU A 77 -4.06 -4.80 7.56
N THR A 78 -2.97 -4.88 6.80
CA THR A 78 -1.64 -5.22 7.32
C THR A 78 -1.15 -4.17 8.32
N GLU A 79 -1.32 -2.88 8.00
CA GLU A 79 -0.98 -1.77 8.90
C GLU A 79 -1.79 -1.85 10.20
N LYS A 80 -3.10 -2.06 10.11
CA LYS A 80 -3.98 -2.20 11.27
C LYS A 80 -3.61 -3.41 12.14
N THR A 81 -3.25 -4.53 11.52
CA THR A 81 -2.79 -5.72 12.24
C THR A 81 -1.49 -5.44 12.98
N MET A 82 -0.55 -4.71 12.37
CA MET A 82 0.67 -4.28 13.04
C MET A 82 0.41 -3.35 14.23
N GLU A 83 -0.45 -2.34 14.05
CA GLU A 83 -0.84 -1.44 15.15
C GLU A 83 -1.50 -2.20 16.30
N THR A 84 -2.37 -3.17 15.98
CA THR A 84 -3.04 -4.02 16.98
C THR A 84 -2.04 -4.89 17.74
N PHE A 85 -1.07 -5.48 17.03
CA PHE A 85 -0.01 -6.28 17.63
C PHE A 85 0.84 -5.45 18.59
N MET A 86 1.24 -4.24 18.19
CA MET A 86 2.00 -3.33 19.05
C MET A 86 1.23 -2.96 20.32
N ASN A 87 -0.05 -2.62 20.18
CA ASN A 87 -0.90 -2.29 21.32
C ASN A 87 -1.01 -3.46 22.30
N ALA A 88 -1.07 -4.70 21.80
CA ALA A 88 -1.10 -5.90 22.63
C ALA A 88 0.22 -6.12 23.37
N VAL A 89 1.37 -5.94 22.69
CA VAL A 89 2.70 -6.04 23.32
C VAL A 89 2.86 -5.00 24.42
N ALA A 90 2.55 -3.73 24.15
CA ALA A 90 2.62 -2.65 25.14
C ALA A 90 1.71 -2.91 26.35
N ALA A 91 0.51 -3.47 26.11
CA ALA A 91 -0.41 -3.83 27.19
C ALA A 91 0.15 -4.95 28.07
N ILE A 92 0.75 -5.98 27.49
CA ILE A 92 1.37 -7.09 28.24
C ILE A 92 2.55 -6.59 29.07
N ASP A 93 3.44 -5.80 28.49
CA ASP A 93 4.63 -5.29 29.18
C ASP A 93 4.25 -4.33 30.33
N SER A 94 3.20 -3.53 30.17
CA SER A 94 2.70 -2.67 31.25
C SER A 94 2.10 -3.47 32.44
N GLN A 95 1.56 -4.67 32.18
CA GLN A 95 1.00 -5.55 33.22
C GLN A 95 2.08 -6.36 33.95
N CYS A 96 3.20 -6.68 33.30
CA CYS A 96 4.33 -7.38 33.92
C CYS A 96 5.32 -6.47 34.66
N ALA A 97 5.19 -5.14 34.53
CA ALA A 97 6.04 -4.15 35.18
C ALA A 97 5.50 -3.63 36.54
N GLY A 98 4.32 -4.10 36.98
CA GLY A 98 3.74 -3.85 38.32
C GLY A 98 3.99 -5.00 39.28
#